data_AF-A0A7V7WLW7-F1
#
_entry.id   AF-A0A7V7WLW7-F1
#
_cell.length_a   1.000
_cell.length_b   1.000
_cell.length_c   1.000
_cell.angle_alpha   90.00
_cell.angle_beta   90.00
_cell.angle_gamma   90.00
#
_symmetry.space_group_name_H-M   'P 1'
#
loop_
_entity.id
_entity.type
_entity.pdbx_description
1 polymer ?
#
loop_
_entity_poly.entity_id
_entity_poly.type
_entity_poly.pdbx_seq_one_letter_code
_entity_poly.pdbx_strand_id
1 'polypeptide(L)'
;MSLLENHYPQIAQISADFKTTPKLSLLICANLRNLRFAFFLFLFYSLLAVAADIPLLRVEGEPAADPFSPSWLKQAPVAVPLYPQTSVPPAMKTGKSSVKVRAQRGATTLALHLEWADRKPATERGIGAFADAAAVQWPQRPEAELPYIGMGHRGAPVSLWFWRADGTSELLAAEGFGTLTKQPAGGMLARGEWKNGAWRVVLSRAVAEPRESLPVAFAIWNGEGAERAGLKRLSAWQTLRFDGPAPPRDATLPGKVARGKRLMSERGCAACHSYPGNPAHLTIGPDLTYAGGLHAPAYLEASLREPSKIVVPCRACFVEQNGQRISIMPPFEGSDKDRADLLSYLLSLR
;
A
#
# COMPACT_ATOMS: atom_id res chain seq x y z
N MET A 1 -66.08 10.45 16.08
CA MET A 1 -67.37 10.67 15.40
C MET A 1 -67.23 11.87 14.49
N SER A 2 -67.68 11.70 13.25
CA SER A 2 -67.67 12.63 12.13
C SER A 2 -66.38 12.69 11.31
N LEU A 3 -66.44 11.96 10.19
CA LEU A 3 -65.87 12.30 8.88
C LEU A 3 -64.43 11.84 8.58
N LEU A 4 -64.10 10.57 8.82
CA LEU A 4 -63.04 9.86 8.07
C LEU A 4 -63.35 8.36 7.85
N GLU A 5 -64.63 7.95 7.93
CA GLU A 5 -65.09 6.56 7.75
C GLU A 5 -66.01 6.44 6.53
N ASN A 6 -65.48 6.59 5.32
CA ASN A 6 -66.31 6.37 4.12
C ASN A 6 -65.65 5.67 2.95
N HIS A 7 -64.53 4.96 3.14
CA HIS A 7 -63.90 4.27 1.99
C HIS A 7 -63.52 2.79 2.14
N TYR A 8 -63.63 2.11 3.29
CA TYR A 8 -63.34 0.66 3.35
C TYR A 8 -64.12 -0.09 4.47
N PRO A 9 -65.27 -0.73 4.16
CA PRO A 9 -66.18 -1.31 5.17
C PRO A 9 -65.93 -2.80 5.50
N GLN A 10 -64.69 -3.30 5.46
CA GLN A 10 -64.42 -4.75 5.64
C GLN A 10 -63.49 -5.15 6.79
N ILE A 11 -63.11 -4.25 7.69
CA ILE A 11 -62.20 -4.60 8.80
C ILE A 11 -62.72 -4.03 10.12
N ALA A 12 -64.00 -4.27 10.40
CA ALA A 12 -64.67 -3.87 11.64
C ALA A 12 -65.53 -5.02 12.18
N GLN A 13 -64.93 -6.19 12.38
CA GLN A 13 -65.47 -7.26 13.22
C GLN A 13 -64.39 -8.34 13.36
N ILE A 14 -63.62 -8.27 14.44
CA ILE A 14 -63.06 -9.36 15.27
C ILE A 14 -62.36 -8.62 16.42
N SER A 15 -63.19 -8.02 17.28
CA SER A 15 -62.82 -7.44 18.57
C SER A 15 -63.95 -7.78 19.55
N ALA A 16 -64.15 -9.08 19.74
CA ALA A 16 -64.82 -9.68 20.89
C ALA A 16 -64.63 -11.19 20.76
N ASP A 17 -64.45 -11.85 21.89
CA ASP A 17 -64.37 -13.31 22.06
C ASP A 17 -63.03 -13.99 21.74
N PHE A 18 -62.09 -13.87 22.68
CA PHE A 18 -61.23 -15.00 23.06
C PHE A 18 -60.99 -15.00 24.58
N LYS A 19 -62.04 -15.41 25.32
CA LYS A 19 -61.89 -16.09 26.62
C LYS A 19 -61.81 -17.59 26.36
N THR A 20 -60.94 -18.28 27.12
CA THR A 20 -60.87 -19.74 27.36
C THR A 20 -60.56 -20.68 26.19
N THR A 21 -59.30 -21.16 26.08
CA THR A 21 -58.86 -22.59 26.10
C THR A 21 -57.41 -22.75 25.60
N PRO A 22 -56.64 -23.77 26.06
CA PRO A 22 -55.22 -23.94 25.75
C PRO A 22 -54.94 -24.99 24.66
N LYS A 23 -53.81 -24.77 23.96
CA LYS A 23 -52.93 -25.70 23.20
C LYS A 23 -52.89 -25.56 21.67
N LEU A 24 -51.63 -25.61 21.22
CA LEU A 24 -51.09 -25.95 19.89
C LEU A 24 -50.85 -24.82 18.88
N SER A 25 -49.59 -24.37 18.84
CA SER A 25 -48.69 -24.33 17.65
C SER A 25 -48.08 -22.96 17.33
N LEU A 26 -46.77 -22.89 17.57
CA LEU A 26 -45.70 -22.07 16.95
C LEU A 26 -45.87 -20.55 16.72
N LEU A 27 -44.91 -19.84 17.34
CA LEU A 27 -44.29 -18.57 16.93
C LEU A 27 -45.22 -17.37 16.69
N ILE A 28 -45.15 -16.39 17.60
CA ILE A 28 -44.74 -14.98 17.35
C ILE A 28 -44.97 -14.19 18.65
N CYS A 29 -44.00 -13.33 18.99
CA CYS A 29 -44.03 -12.32 20.05
C CYS A 29 -43.95 -12.79 21.52
N ALA A 30 -42.72 -12.88 22.03
CA ALA A 30 -42.44 -12.63 23.44
C ALA A 30 -41.17 -11.78 23.61
N ASN A 31 -41.32 -10.73 24.43
CA ASN A 31 -40.27 -9.96 25.10
C ASN A 31 -39.51 -8.86 24.32
N LEU A 32 -40.25 -7.77 24.08
CA LEU A 32 -39.74 -6.39 24.16
C LEU A 32 -39.35 -6.02 25.59
N ARG A 33 -38.32 -6.66 26.13
CA ARG A 33 -37.65 -6.25 27.39
C ARG A 33 -36.34 -7.03 27.54
N ASN A 34 -35.42 -6.84 26.60
CA ASN A 34 -33.96 -7.11 26.69
C ASN A 34 -33.28 -6.89 25.32
N LEU A 35 -33.53 -5.73 24.68
CA LEU A 35 -32.85 -5.35 23.44
C LEU A 35 -32.22 -3.97 23.58
N ARG A 36 -31.33 -3.83 24.56
CA ARG A 36 -30.33 -2.77 24.62
C ARG A 36 -29.00 -3.48 24.84
N PHE A 37 -28.05 -3.29 23.93
CA PHE A 37 -26.74 -3.97 23.80
C PHE A 37 -26.71 -5.29 23.04
N ALA A 38 -26.96 -5.25 21.73
CA ALA A 38 -26.37 -6.22 20.81
C ALA A 38 -26.38 -5.70 19.36
N PHE A 39 -25.85 -4.50 19.09
CA PHE A 39 -25.45 -4.11 17.73
C PHE A 39 -24.50 -2.91 17.85
N PHE A 40 -23.44 -2.90 17.05
CA PHE A 40 -22.22 -2.07 17.14
C PHE A 40 -21.14 -2.55 18.12
N LEU A 41 -20.67 -3.79 17.94
CA LEU A 41 -19.23 -4.00 17.96
C LEU A 41 -18.75 -3.88 16.50
N PHE A 42 -18.79 -2.66 15.95
CA PHE A 42 -17.87 -2.34 14.87
C PHE A 42 -16.49 -2.40 15.54
N LEU A 43 -15.83 -3.55 15.46
CA LEU A 43 -14.38 -3.54 15.62
C LEU A 43 -13.88 -2.57 14.56
N PHE A 44 -13.55 -1.36 14.99
CA PHE A 44 -12.51 -0.59 14.35
C PHE A 44 -11.23 -1.40 14.53
N TYR A 45 -11.08 -2.46 13.73
CA TYR A 45 -9.77 -2.86 13.28
C TYR A 45 -9.27 -1.66 12.49
N SER A 46 -8.59 -0.76 13.19
CA SER A 46 -7.62 0.12 12.57
C SER A 46 -6.69 -0.81 11.81
N LEU A 47 -6.95 -0.98 10.52
CA LEU A 47 -6.07 -1.71 9.62
C LEU A 47 -4.81 -0.86 9.56
N LEU A 48 -3.92 -1.06 10.53
CA LEU A 48 -2.52 -0.78 10.30
C LEU A 48 -2.17 -1.68 9.12
N ALA A 49 -2.11 -1.08 7.92
CA ALA A 49 -1.52 -1.71 6.74
C ALA A 49 -0.06 -2.05 7.02
N VAL A 50 0.16 -3.17 7.71
CA VAL A 50 1.47 -3.79 7.81
C VAL A 50 1.87 -4.20 6.40
N ALA A 51 3.16 -4.20 6.11
CA ALA A 51 3.68 -4.87 4.92
C ALA A 51 2.98 -6.25 4.79
N ALA A 52 2.40 -6.51 3.63
CA ALA A 52 1.60 -7.67 3.34
C ALA A 52 2.50 -8.82 2.92
N ASP A 53 2.16 -10.01 3.37
CA ASP A 53 2.68 -11.26 2.83
C ASP A 53 1.80 -11.66 1.66
N ILE A 54 2.42 -11.82 0.50
CA ILE A 54 1.77 -12.20 -0.75
C ILE A 54 2.15 -13.66 -1.00
N PRO A 55 1.23 -14.61 -0.81
CA PRO A 55 1.54 -16.02 -1.03
C PRO A 55 1.86 -16.23 -2.51
N LEU A 56 2.85 -17.08 -2.81
CA LEU A 56 3.17 -17.50 -4.16
C LEU A 56 2.48 -18.85 -4.42
N LEU A 57 1.38 -18.84 -5.16
CA LEU A 57 0.67 -20.06 -5.49
C LEU A 57 1.44 -20.85 -6.55
N ARG A 58 1.85 -22.08 -6.22
CA ARG A 58 2.34 -23.03 -7.23
C ARG A 58 1.18 -23.49 -8.10
N VAL A 59 1.35 -23.40 -9.42
CA VAL A 59 0.37 -23.87 -10.41
C VAL A 59 0.95 -25.02 -11.22
N GLU A 60 0.07 -25.87 -11.73
CA GLU A 60 0.45 -26.89 -12.73
C GLU A 60 0.79 -26.20 -14.06
N GLY A 61 1.94 -26.54 -14.64
CA GLY A 61 2.46 -25.91 -15.86
C GLY A 61 3.11 -24.55 -15.58
N GLU A 62 3.00 -23.62 -16.54
CA GLU A 62 3.49 -22.25 -16.42
C GLU A 62 2.32 -21.26 -16.18
N PRO A 63 2.53 -20.17 -15.42
CA PRO A 63 1.48 -19.18 -15.17
C PRO A 63 0.97 -18.54 -16.48
N ALA A 64 -0.33 -18.29 -16.54
CA ALA A 64 -0.96 -17.74 -17.73
C ALA A 64 -0.55 -16.28 -17.99
N ALA A 65 -0.15 -15.95 -19.22
CA ALA A 65 0.14 -14.58 -19.63
C ALA A 65 -1.11 -13.70 -19.79
N ASP A 66 -2.28 -14.32 -20.04
CA ASP A 66 -3.56 -13.62 -20.12
C ASP A 66 -4.00 -13.13 -18.72
N PRO A 67 -4.16 -11.81 -18.50
CA PRO A 67 -4.64 -11.27 -17.24
C PRO A 67 -6.06 -11.73 -16.85
N PHE A 68 -6.87 -12.22 -17.79
CA PHE A 68 -8.23 -12.70 -17.52
C PHE A 68 -8.33 -14.22 -17.37
N SER A 69 -7.20 -14.95 -17.43
CA SER A 69 -7.19 -16.39 -17.26
C SER A 69 -7.83 -16.81 -15.92
N PRO A 70 -8.74 -17.80 -15.91
CA PRO A 70 -9.31 -18.34 -14.68
C PRO A 70 -8.27 -18.88 -13.69
N SER A 71 -7.05 -19.20 -14.15
CA SER A 71 -5.95 -19.61 -13.26
C SER A 71 -5.69 -18.58 -12.17
N TRP A 72 -5.80 -17.28 -12.47
CA TRP A 72 -5.59 -16.21 -11.50
C TRP A 72 -6.63 -16.20 -10.39
N LEU A 73 -7.82 -16.80 -10.60
CA LEU A 73 -8.88 -16.86 -9.59
C LEU A 73 -8.68 -17.99 -8.57
N LYS A 74 -7.71 -18.90 -8.78
CA LYS A 74 -7.33 -19.95 -7.81
C LYS A 74 -6.73 -19.40 -6.51
N GLN A 75 -6.40 -18.11 -6.48
CA GLN A 75 -5.85 -17.41 -5.34
C GLN A 75 -6.65 -16.13 -5.06
N ALA A 76 -7.01 -15.90 -3.80
CA ALA A 76 -7.56 -14.61 -3.40
C ALA A 76 -6.48 -13.50 -3.56
N PRO A 77 -6.85 -12.30 -4.05
CA PRO A 77 -5.88 -11.22 -4.17
C PRO A 77 -5.51 -10.65 -2.80
N VAL A 78 -4.26 -10.25 -2.65
CA VAL A 78 -3.80 -9.43 -1.52
C VAL A 78 -3.91 -7.96 -1.92
N ALA A 79 -4.69 -7.17 -1.18
CA ALA A 79 -4.80 -5.73 -1.41
C ALA A 79 -3.60 -5.02 -0.77
N VAL A 80 -2.74 -4.43 -1.60
CA VAL A 80 -1.56 -3.67 -1.17
C VAL A 80 -1.87 -2.17 -1.29
N PRO A 81 -1.80 -1.40 -0.19
CA PRO A 81 -2.02 0.03 -0.24
C PRO A 81 -0.84 0.74 -0.92
N LEU A 82 -1.17 1.78 -1.68
CA LEU A 82 -0.22 2.62 -2.40
C LEU A 82 -0.36 4.07 -1.95
N TYR A 83 0.78 4.69 -1.68
CA TYR A 83 0.89 6.04 -1.19
C TYR A 83 1.58 6.95 -2.21
N PRO A 84 1.20 8.23 -2.30
CA PRO A 84 1.91 9.21 -3.10
C PRO A 84 3.40 9.24 -2.77
N GLN A 85 4.26 9.31 -3.78
CA GLN A 85 5.67 9.59 -3.58
C GLN A 85 5.84 11.06 -3.17
N THR A 86 6.38 11.30 -1.97
CA THR A 86 6.54 12.64 -1.41
C THR A 86 7.99 13.06 -1.17
N SER A 87 8.94 12.14 -1.29
CA SER A 87 10.32 12.35 -0.83
C SER A 87 11.18 13.17 -1.78
N VAL A 88 10.87 13.19 -3.09
CA VAL A 88 11.71 13.82 -4.12
C VAL A 88 10.81 14.53 -5.14
N PRO A 89 11.00 15.82 -5.42
CA PRO A 89 10.27 16.52 -6.46
C PRO A 89 10.53 15.92 -7.86
N PRO A 90 9.52 15.88 -8.75
CA PRO A 90 8.13 16.27 -8.54
C PRO A 90 7.40 15.24 -7.66
N ALA A 91 6.70 15.73 -6.64
CA ALA A 91 6.04 14.92 -5.61
C ALA A 91 4.51 15.07 -5.66
N MET A 92 3.80 13.98 -5.38
CA MET A 92 2.35 13.96 -5.28
C MET A 92 1.92 14.17 -3.83
N LYS A 93 0.98 15.09 -3.57
CA LYS A 93 0.53 15.38 -2.19
C LYS A 93 -0.62 14.49 -1.71
N THR A 94 -1.46 14.02 -2.64
CA THR A 94 -2.68 13.27 -2.32
C THR A 94 -2.91 12.14 -3.33
N GLY A 95 -3.97 11.36 -3.11
CA GLY A 95 -4.36 10.26 -3.98
C GLY A 95 -3.77 8.93 -3.53
N LYS A 96 -4.12 8.48 -2.31
CA LYS A 96 -3.91 7.07 -1.94
C LYS A 96 -4.67 6.17 -2.91
N SER A 97 -4.15 4.96 -3.13
CA SER A 97 -4.82 3.93 -3.91
C SER A 97 -4.47 2.55 -3.35
N SER A 98 -4.87 1.51 -4.05
CA SER A 98 -4.47 0.13 -3.76
C SER A 98 -4.28 -0.64 -5.05
N VAL A 99 -3.32 -1.57 -5.05
CA VAL A 99 -3.20 -2.60 -6.08
C VAL A 99 -3.49 -3.96 -5.46
N LYS A 100 -4.35 -4.73 -6.10
CA LYS A 100 -4.58 -6.13 -5.77
C LYS A 100 -3.49 -6.96 -6.45
N VAL A 101 -2.80 -7.78 -5.68
CA VAL A 101 -1.70 -8.60 -6.17
C VAL A 101 -2.03 -10.08 -5.98
N ARG A 102 -1.74 -10.86 -7.01
CA ARG A 102 -1.62 -12.31 -6.94
C ARG A 102 -0.27 -12.71 -7.49
N ALA A 103 0.28 -13.79 -6.96
CA ALA A 103 1.57 -14.30 -7.39
C ALA A 103 1.45 -15.79 -7.68
N GLN A 104 1.86 -16.19 -8.87
CA GLN A 104 1.87 -17.59 -9.29
C GLN A 104 3.27 -18.00 -9.73
N ARG A 105 3.58 -19.27 -9.52
CA ARG A 105 4.81 -19.87 -10.02
C ARG A 105 4.52 -21.21 -10.70
N GLY A 106 5.13 -21.38 -11.87
CA GLY A 106 5.18 -22.66 -12.58
C GLY A 106 6.45 -23.44 -12.28
N ALA A 107 6.89 -24.27 -13.24
CA ALA A 107 8.16 -24.98 -13.13
C ALA A 107 9.35 -24.01 -13.08
N THR A 108 9.36 -23.02 -13.98
CA THR A 108 10.49 -22.11 -14.15
C THR A 108 10.13 -20.63 -14.06
N THR A 109 8.85 -20.27 -14.21
CA THR A 109 8.42 -18.88 -14.28
C THR A 109 7.81 -18.39 -12.98
N LEU A 110 8.23 -17.19 -12.55
CA LEU A 110 7.49 -16.37 -11.59
C LEU A 110 6.61 -15.39 -12.35
N ALA A 111 5.34 -15.28 -11.97
CA ALA A 111 4.41 -14.31 -12.54
C ALA A 111 3.64 -13.57 -11.45
N LEU A 112 3.47 -12.27 -11.65
CA LEU A 112 2.70 -11.37 -10.81
C LEU A 112 1.53 -10.80 -11.59
N HIS A 113 0.33 -10.92 -11.03
CA HIS A 113 -0.88 -10.33 -11.56
C HIS A 113 -1.27 -9.13 -10.69
N LEU A 114 -1.30 -7.95 -11.29
CA LEU A 114 -1.66 -6.68 -10.68
C LEU A 114 -3.04 -6.24 -11.17
N GLU A 115 -3.92 -5.81 -10.27
CA GLU A 115 -5.22 -5.21 -10.61
C GLU A 115 -5.43 -3.92 -9.81
N TRP A 116 -5.73 -2.81 -10.50
CA TRP A 116 -6.08 -1.55 -9.85
C TRP A 116 -7.21 -0.86 -10.60
N ALA A 117 -8.01 -0.08 -9.87
CA ALA A 117 -9.08 0.72 -10.44
C ALA A 117 -8.50 1.89 -11.24
N ASP A 118 -9.01 2.09 -12.44
CA ASP A 118 -8.66 3.21 -13.30
C ASP A 118 -9.89 3.60 -14.13
N ARG A 119 -10.34 4.85 -14.03
CA ARG A 119 -11.59 5.29 -14.66
C ARG A 119 -11.48 5.34 -16.18
N LYS A 120 -10.29 5.63 -16.71
CA LYS A 120 -10.09 5.84 -18.15
C LYS A 120 -8.66 5.43 -18.53
N PRO A 121 -8.50 4.41 -19.39
CA PRO A 121 -7.17 3.96 -19.76
C PRO A 121 -6.46 5.04 -20.57
N ALA A 122 -5.24 5.37 -20.17
CA ALA A 122 -4.32 6.20 -20.93
C ALA A 122 -3.27 5.31 -21.58
N THR A 123 -3.36 5.09 -22.90
CA THR A 123 -2.47 4.17 -23.65
C THR A 123 -1.47 4.89 -24.54
N GLU A 124 -1.68 6.18 -24.82
CA GLU A 124 -0.85 6.96 -25.75
C GLU A 124 0.24 7.76 -25.03
N ARG A 125 1.32 8.07 -25.74
CA ARG A 125 2.36 8.99 -25.29
C ARG A 125 2.56 10.10 -26.30
N GLY A 126 2.87 11.28 -25.80
CA GLY A 126 3.12 12.46 -26.62
C GLY A 126 3.55 13.65 -25.77
N ILE A 127 3.61 14.83 -26.39
CA ILE A 127 3.89 16.06 -25.66
C ILE A 127 2.75 16.30 -24.66
N GLY A 128 3.08 16.22 -23.37
CA GLY A 128 2.09 16.36 -22.29
C GLY A 128 1.15 15.16 -22.10
N ALA A 129 1.29 14.09 -22.88
CA ALA A 129 0.48 12.88 -22.78
C ALA A 129 1.32 11.71 -22.24
N PHE A 130 0.82 11.05 -21.20
CA PHE A 130 1.48 9.96 -20.52
C PHE A 130 0.57 8.74 -20.50
N ALA A 131 1.17 7.56 -20.64
CA ALA A 131 0.45 6.29 -20.54
C ALA A 131 0.41 5.81 -19.09
N ASP A 132 -0.64 5.08 -18.73
CA ASP A 132 -0.71 4.33 -17.48
C ASP A 132 0.46 3.36 -17.40
N ALA A 133 0.92 3.09 -16.18
CA ALA A 133 2.07 2.22 -15.97
C ALA A 133 1.98 1.50 -14.64
N ALA A 134 2.70 0.39 -14.56
CA ALA A 134 2.92 -0.35 -13.33
C ALA A 134 4.37 -0.84 -13.26
N ALA A 135 4.92 -0.89 -12.05
CA ALA A 135 6.24 -1.45 -11.78
C ALA A 135 6.21 -2.37 -10.57
N VAL A 136 7.05 -3.39 -10.62
CA VAL A 136 7.43 -4.21 -9.47
C VAL A 136 8.93 -4.10 -9.30
N GLN A 137 9.41 -3.83 -8.08
CA GLN A 137 10.83 -3.82 -7.76
C GLN A 137 11.19 -4.83 -6.66
N TRP A 138 12.43 -5.29 -6.64
CA TRP A 138 13.02 -6.09 -5.56
C TRP A 138 14.51 -5.75 -5.37
N PRO A 139 15.10 -6.00 -4.19
CA PRO A 139 16.53 -5.84 -3.98
C PRO A 139 17.35 -6.82 -4.81
N GLN A 140 18.48 -6.41 -5.37
CA GLN A 140 19.42 -7.34 -6.00
C GLN A 140 20.17 -8.19 -4.96
N ARG A 141 20.24 -7.71 -3.72
CA ARG A 141 20.83 -8.38 -2.54
C ARG A 141 19.76 -8.53 -1.45
N PRO A 142 18.78 -9.44 -1.61
CA PRO A 142 17.62 -9.53 -0.73
C PRO A 142 17.93 -10.03 0.69
N GLU A 143 19.10 -10.62 0.91
CA GLU A 143 19.64 -11.02 2.21
C GLU A 143 20.22 -9.84 3.04
N ALA A 144 20.42 -8.68 2.43
CA ALA A 144 20.90 -7.47 3.11
C ALA A 144 19.75 -6.64 3.69
N GLU A 145 20.08 -5.55 4.38
CA GLU A 145 19.10 -4.53 4.79
C GLU A 145 18.30 -4.02 3.59
N LEU A 146 16.99 -3.83 3.78
CA LEU A 146 16.10 -3.41 2.70
C LEU A 146 16.57 -2.06 2.12
N PRO A 147 16.73 -1.95 0.79
CA PRO A 147 17.04 -0.68 0.15
C PRO A 147 15.97 0.37 0.42
N TYR A 148 16.34 1.65 0.32
CA TYR A 148 15.36 2.72 0.27
C TYR A 148 14.26 2.42 -0.77
N ILE A 149 13.00 2.61 -0.37
CA ILE A 149 11.84 2.17 -1.16
C ILE A 149 11.75 2.86 -2.52
N GLY A 150 12.20 4.11 -2.64
CA GLY A 150 12.22 4.87 -3.88
C GLY A 150 13.40 4.53 -4.78
N MET A 151 13.42 3.29 -5.30
CA MET A 151 14.43 2.79 -6.26
C MET A 151 15.83 2.58 -5.67
N GLY A 152 15.94 2.25 -4.39
CA GLY A 152 17.21 1.94 -3.74
C GLY A 152 18.01 3.19 -3.33
N HIS A 153 19.28 2.96 -3.01
CA HIS A 153 20.27 4.00 -2.73
C HIS A 153 21.66 3.46 -3.09
N ARG A 154 22.69 4.32 -3.08
CA ARG A 154 24.07 3.94 -3.42
C ARG A 154 24.49 2.70 -2.65
N GLY A 155 24.95 1.67 -3.37
CA GLY A 155 25.37 0.41 -2.77
C GLY A 155 24.23 -0.55 -2.42
N ALA A 156 22.96 -0.15 -2.53
CA ALA A 156 21.80 -1.02 -2.33
C ALA A 156 20.90 -1.02 -3.58
N PRO A 157 21.34 -1.68 -4.66
CA PRO A 157 20.60 -1.71 -5.92
C PRO A 157 19.30 -2.50 -5.84
N VAL A 158 18.34 -2.05 -6.64
CA VAL A 158 17.09 -2.75 -6.93
C VAL A 158 17.01 -3.11 -8.41
N SER A 159 16.28 -4.17 -8.71
CA SER A 159 15.81 -4.51 -10.07
C SER A 159 14.33 -4.23 -10.16
N LEU A 160 13.85 -3.87 -11.35
CA LEU A 160 12.44 -3.56 -11.59
C LEU A 160 11.94 -4.19 -12.89
N TRP A 161 10.74 -4.75 -12.85
CA TRP A 161 9.91 -4.93 -14.05
C TRP A 161 9.02 -3.72 -14.21
N PHE A 162 9.04 -3.11 -15.39
CA PHE A 162 8.22 -1.95 -15.72
C PHE A 162 7.35 -2.27 -16.93
N TRP A 163 6.05 -2.04 -16.80
CA TRP A 163 5.08 -2.15 -17.88
C TRP A 163 4.38 -0.80 -18.09
N ARG A 164 4.11 -0.49 -19.35
CA ARG A 164 3.34 0.68 -19.77
C ARG A 164 2.19 0.27 -20.69
N ALA A 165 1.09 1.01 -20.58
CA ALA A 165 -0.14 0.79 -21.35
C ALA A 165 0.01 1.06 -22.85
N ASP A 166 1.15 1.64 -23.28
CA ASP A 166 1.53 1.81 -24.68
C ASP A 166 2.06 0.51 -25.34
N GLY A 167 1.99 -0.62 -24.63
CA GLY A 167 2.42 -1.93 -25.10
C GLY A 167 3.91 -2.23 -24.86
N THR A 168 4.64 -1.32 -24.22
CA THR A 168 6.07 -1.54 -23.94
C THR A 168 6.33 -2.03 -22.52
N SER A 169 7.45 -2.73 -22.36
CA SER A 169 7.90 -3.21 -21.06
C SER A 169 9.42 -3.27 -20.99
N GLU A 170 9.98 -3.05 -19.80
CA GLU A 170 11.42 -2.94 -19.59
C GLU A 170 11.86 -3.62 -18.29
N LEU A 171 12.99 -4.32 -18.35
CA LEU A 171 13.75 -4.67 -17.16
C LEU A 171 14.68 -3.50 -16.85
N LEU A 172 14.64 -3.01 -15.62
CA LEU A 172 15.41 -1.86 -15.17
C LEU A 172 16.20 -2.20 -13.89
N ALA A 173 17.24 -1.43 -13.60
CA ALA A 173 17.95 -1.44 -12.33
C ALA A 173 18.20 -0.01 -11.84
N ALA A 174 18.33 0.18 -10.53
CA ALA A 174 18.59 1.49 -9.94
C ALA A 174 19.30 1.37 -8.57
N GLU A 175 20.11 2.37 -8.26
CA GLU A 175 20.75 2.62 -6.96
C GLU A 175 20.35 4.00 -6.40
N GLY A 176 19.05 4.31 -6.50
CA GLY A 176 18.43 5.57 -6.08
C GLY A 176 17.91 6.42 -7.23
N PHE A 177 17.25 7.53 -6.88
CA PHE A 177 16.68 8.45 -7.87
C PHE A 177 17.72 8.96 -8.87
N GLY A 178 17.33 9.01 -10.15
CA GLY A 178 18.18 9.48 -11.25
C GLY A 178 19.14 8.42 -11.81
N THR A 179 19.19 7.21 -11.24
CA THR A 179 20.12 6.14 -11.68
C THR A 179 19.44 5.02 -12.49
N LEU A 180 18.15 5.17 -12.79
CA LEU A 180 17.34 4.14 -13.43
C LEU A 180 17.91 3.81 -14.81
N THR A 181 18.34 2.56 -14.99
CA THR A 181 19.08 2.10 -16.17
C THR A 181 18.43 0.86 -16.75
N LYS A 182 18.20 0.88 -18.07
CA LYS A 182 17.65 -0.27 -18.80
C LYS A 182 18.62 -1.44 -18.79
N GLN A 183 18.08 -2.63 -18.56
CA GLN A 183 18.79 -3.90 -18.57
C GLN A 183 18.35 -4.74 -19.79
N PRO A 184 19.15 -5.73 -20.21
CA PRO A 184 18.70 -6.72 -21.20
C PRO A 184 17.39 -7.36 -20.75
N ALA A 185 16.40 -7.46 -21.65
CA ALA A 185 15.04 -7.89 -21.30
C ALA A 185 14.99 -9.27 -20.60
N GLY A 186 15.95 -10.14 -20.90
CA GLY A 186 16.18 -11.38 -20.14
C GLY A 186 14.95 -12.30 -20.05
N GLY A 187 14.10 -12.30 -21.09
CA GLY A 187 12.88 -13.09 -21.15
C GLY A 187 11.72 -12.57 -20.31
N MET A 188 11.77 -11.32 -19.81
CA MET A 188 10.63 -10.69 -19.14
C MET A 188 9.48 -10.50 -20.13
N LEU A 189 8.29 -10.96 -19.75
CA LEU A 189 7.04 -10.75 -20.47
C LEU A 189 6.12 -9.86 -19.66
N ALA A 190 5.32 -9.06 -20.35
CA ALA A 190 4.29 -8.25 -19.72
C ALA A 190 3.07 -8.15 -20.64
N ARG A 191 1.88 -8.33 -20.08
CA ARG A 191 0.61 -8.10 -20.78
C ARG A 191 -0.34 -7.36 -19.85
N GLY A 192 -0.89 -6.25 -20.33
CA GLY A 192 -1.87 -5.48 -19.60
C GLY A 192 -3.10 -5.21 -20.43
N GLU A 193 -4.26 -5.27 -19.81
CA GLU A 193 -5.53 -5.00 -20.47
C GLU A 193 -6.48 -4.30 -19.49
N TRP A 194 -7.14 -3.25 -19.98
CA TRP A 194 -8.12 -2.48 -19.23
C TRP A 194 -9.52 -2.98 -19.57
N LYS A 195 -10.33 -3.27 -18.55
CA LYS A 195 -11.73 -3.67 -18.72
C LYS A 195 -12.54 -3.31 -17.49
N ASN A 196 -13.71 -2.69 -17.71
CA ASN A 196 -14.68 -2.35 -16.68
C ASN A 196 -14.09 -1.49 -15.55
N GLY A 197 -13.35 -0.42 -15.89
CA GLY A 197 -12.83 0.52 -14.91
C GLY A 197 -11.63 0.03 -14.11
N ALA A 198 -10.90 -0.97 -14.61
CA ALA A 198 -9.70 -1.49 -13.97
C ALA A 198 -8.68 -2.00 -14.99
N TRP A 199 -7.41 -1.77 -14.69
CA TRP A 199 -6.29 -2.45 -15.34
C TRP A 199 -6.06 -3.81 -14.71
N ARG A 200 -5.73 -4.81 -15.52
CA ARG A 200 -5.11 -6.07 -15.09
C ARG A 200 -3.83 -6.29 -15.87
N VAL A 201 -2.73 -6.50 -15.16
CA VAL A 201 -1.39 -6.64 -15.74
C VAL A 201 -0.72 -7.89 -15.21
N VAL A 202 -0.25 -8.74 -16.10
CA VAL A 202 0.63 -9.87 -15.79
C VAL A 202 2.04 -9.48 -16.18
N LEU A 203 2.97 -9.59 -15.22
CA LEU A 203 4.41 -9.49 -15.43
C LEU A 203 5.03 -10.84 -15.08
N SER A 204 5.84 -11.42 -15.97
CA SER A 204 6.43 -12.73 -15.72
C SER A 204 7.84 -12.84 -16.26
N ARG A 205 8.63 -13.73 -15.65
CA ARG A 205 9.97 -14.07 -16.11
C ARG A 205 10.38 -15.43 -15.56
N ALA A 206 11.21 -16.14 -16.32
CA ALA A 206 11.94 -17.28 -15.80
C ALA A 206 12.85 -16.85 -14.62
N VAL A 207 12.83 -17.62 -13.54
CA VAL A 207 13.68 -17.41 -12.36
C VAL A 207 14.46 -18.68 -12.07
N ALA A 208 15.74 -18.54 -11.71
CA ALA A 208 16.50 -19.65 -11.13
C ALA A 208 15.88 -20.03 -9.77
N GLU A 209 16.05 -21.31 -9.38
CA GLU A 209 15.62 -22.03 -8.16
C GLU A 209 14.92 -21.24 -7.02
N PRO A 210 13.94 -21.84 -6.30
CA PRO A 210 13.17 -21.15 -5.26
C PRO A 210 14.04 -20.47 -4.19
N ARG A 211 13.70 -19.23 -3.88
CA ARG A 211 14.02 -18.60 -2.58
C ARG A 211 12.88 -18.94 -1.61
N GLU A 212 13.08 -18.81 -0.31
CA GLU A 212 11.98 -18.93 0.66
C GLU A 212 11.03 -17.71 0.61
N SER A 213 11.62 -16.54 0.40
CA SER A 213 10.89 -15.28 0.26
C SER A 213 11.64 -14.28 -0.62
N LEU A 214 10.92 -13.28 -1.12
CA LEU A 214 11.48 -12.17 -1.89
C LEU A 214 10.81 -10.85 -1.47
N PRO A 215 11.56 -9.85 -0.99
CA PRO A 215 11.03 -8.51 -0.80
C PRO A 215 10.63 -7.90 -2.14
N VAL A 216 9.41 -7.38 -2.23
CA VAL A 216 8.91 -6.71 -3.43
C VAL A 216 8.20 -5.40 -3.08
N ALA A 217 8.22 -4.43 -3.98
CA ALA A 217 7.40 -3.24 -3.86
C ALA A 217 6.78 -2.88 -5.22
N PHE A 218 5.64 -2.21 -5.16
CA PHE A 218 4.80 -1.92 -6.31
C PHE A 218 4.72 -0.42 -6.53
N ALA A 219 4.61 -0.01 -7.78
CA ALA A 219 4.22 1.35 -8.13
C ALA A 219 3.25 1.37 -9.30
N ILE A 220 2.32 2.34 -9.30
CA ILE A 220 1.42 2.63 -10.42
C ILE A 220 1.46 4.11 -10.79
N TRP A 221 1.20 4.37 -12.06
CA TRP A 221 1.07 5.70 -12.64
C TRP A 221 -0.25 5.78 -13.39
N ASN A 222 -1.02 6.84 -13.13
CA ASN A 222 -2.20 7.20 -13.91
C ASN A 222 -1.84 8.30 -14.93
N GLY A 223 -1.85 7.94 -16.21
CA GLY A 223 -1.47 8.80 -17.33
C GLY A 223 -2.42 9.96 -17.56
N GLU A 224 -3.72 9.79 -17.28
CA GLU A 224 -4.72 10.88 -17.30
C GLU A 224 -4.36 11.98 -16.28
N GLY A 225 -3.84 11.60 -15.11
CA GLY A 225 -3.30 12.48 -14.08
C GLY A 225 -1.90 13.02 -14.38
N ALA A 226 -1.40 12.83 -15.59
CA ALA A 226 -0.05 13.18 -16.03
C ALA A 226 1.06 12.60 -15.12
N GLU A 227 0.81 11.44 -14.52
CA GLU A 227 1.78 10.77 -13.66
C GLU A 227 2.88 10.12 -14.51
N ARG A 228 4.13 10.39 -14.14
CA ARG A 228 5.35 9.87 -14.78
C ARG A 228 6.55 10.05 -13.86
N ALA A 229 7.56 9.20 -14.03
CA ALA A 229 8.80 9.23 -13.25
C ALA A 229 8.49 9.20 -11.73
N GLY A 230 8.91 10.22 -10.98
CA GLY A 230 8.66 10.34 -9.53
C GLY A 230 7.20 10.59 -9.15
N LEU A 231 6.38 11.15 -10.04
CA LEU A 231 4.94 11.30 -9.82
C LEU A 231 4.27 9.94 -9.96
N LYS A 232 4.16 9.23 -8.83
CA LYS A 232 3.60 7.88 -8.77
C LYS A 232 3.02 7.59 -7.39
N ARG A 233 2.26 6.51 -7.31
CA ARG A 233 1.91 5.87 -6.03
C ARG A 233 2.78 4.63 -5.86
N LEU A 234 3.33 4.42 -4.68
CA LEU A 234 4.17 3.27 -4.35
C LEU A 234 3.73 2.60 -3.04
N SER A 235 3.96 1.30 -2.94
CA SER A 235 3.76 0.55 -1.69
C SER A 235 4.99 0.69 -0.77
N ALA A 236 4.82 0.36 0.51
CA ALA A 236 5.96 -0.12 1.31
C ALA A 236 6.52 -1.44 0.74
N TRP A 237 7.66 -1.90 1.26
CA TRP A 237 8.16 -3.25 0.98
C TRP A 237 7.14 -4.30 1.46
N GLN A 238 6.79 -5.23 0.58
CA GLN A 238 5.96 -6.41 0.82
C GLN A 238 6.85 -7.66 0.72
N THR A 239 6.33 -8.82 1.05
CA THR A 239 7.08 -10.09 0.96
C THR A 239 6.33 -11.09 0.11
N LEU A 240 6.92 -11.53 -1.01
CA LEU A 240 6.47 -12.75 -1.70
C LEU A 240 6.93 -13.95 -0.89
N ARG A 241 6.04 -14.90 -0.60
CA ARG A 241 6.37 -16.12 0.16
C ARG A 241 6.18 -17.37 -0.67
N PHE A 242 7.20 -18.21 -0.75
CA PHE A 242 7.17 -19.40 -1.59
C PHE A 242 6.43 -20.56 -0.93
N ASP A 243 6.53 -20.71 0.39
CA ASP A 243 5.79 -21.71 1.17
C ASP A 243 5.46 -21.18 2.58
N GLY A 244 4.33 -21.66 3.13
CA GLY A 244 3.94 -21.44 4.52
C GLY A 244 3.12 -20.18 4.80
N PRO A 245 2.32 -20.19 5.89
CA PRO A 245 1.62 -19.00 6.35
C PRO A 245 2.63 -17.92 6.74
N ALA A 246 2.23 -16.65 6.59
CA ALA A 246 2.98 -15.55 7.15
C ALA A 246 3.21 -15.76 8.66
N PRO A 247 4.42 -15.57 9.20
CA PRO A 247 4.60 -15.46 10.63
C PRO A 247 3.72 -14.30 11.13
N PRO A 248 3.11 -14.42 12.32
CA PRO A 248 2.37 -13.32 12.91
C PRO A 248 3.26 -12.08 12.94
N ARG A 249 2.83 -11.02 12.27
CA ARG A 249 3.55 -9.75 12.35
C ARG A 249 3.12 -9.07 13.64
N ASP A 250 4.09 -8.76 14.49
CA ASP A 250 3.83 -7.92 15.64
C ASP A 250 3.49 -6.51 15.14
N ALA A 251 2.19 -6.22 15.08
CA ALA A 251 1.67 -4.90 14.72
C ALA A 251 1.75 -3.91 15.89
N THR A 252 2.31 -4.33 17.03
CA THR A 252 2.46 -3.47 18.21
C THR A 252 3.44 -2.36 17.90
N LEU A 253 2.97 -1.13 18.04
CA LEU A 253 3.83 0.03 17.93
C LEU A 253 4.79 0.05 19.13
N PRO A 254 6.08 0.39 18.93
CA PRO A 254 7.10 0.31 19.97
C PRO A 254 6.92 1.32 21.12
N GLY A 255 5.96 2.24 21.01
CA GLY A 255 5.72 3.34 21.94
C GLY A 255 4.36 4.01 21.76
N LYS A 256 4.18 5.15 22.42
CA LYS A 256 2.94 5.91 22.51
C LYS A 256 2.85 6.95 21.38
N VAL A 257 1.98 6.70 20.40
CA VAL A 257 1.69 7.61 19.26
C VAL A 257 1.43 9.05 19.70
N ALA A 258 0.59 9.26 20.71
CA ALA A 258 0.23 10.60 21.17
C ALA A 258 1.42 11.38 21.76
N ARG A 259 2.39 10.68 22.38
CA ARG A 259 3.61 11.30 22.88
C ARG A 259 4.59 11.58 21.74
N GLY A 260 4.73 10.65 20.79
CA GLY A 260 5.52 10.85 19.57
C GLY A 260 5.06 12.07 18.77
N LYS A 261 3.74 12.24 18.61
CA LYS A 261 3.17 13.43 17.94
C LYS A 261 3.60 14.74 18.61
N ARG A 262 3.60 14.81 19.95
CA ARG A 262 4.04 16.00 20.67
C ARG A 262 5.55 16.24 20.50
N LEU A 263 6.35 15.17 20.56
CA LEU A 263 7.79 15.23 20.36
C LEU A 263 8.16 15.83 19.00
N MET A 264 7.38 15.61 17.93
CA MET A 264 7.64 16.23 16.63
C MET A 264 7.66 17.77 16.67
N SER A 265 6.87 18.37 17.55
CA SER A 265 6.84 19.82 17.75
C SER A 265 7.87 20.24 18.80
N GLU A 266 7.94 19.54 19.93
CA GLU A 266 8.84 19.86 21.06
C GLU A 266 10.32 19.71 20.71
N ARG A 267 10.66 18.84 19.75
CA ARG A 267 12.05 18.51 19.35
C ARG A 267 12.44 19.14 18.01
N GLY A 268 11.68 20.13 17.54
CA GLY A 268 12.05 20.93 16.36
C GLY A 268 11.84 20.27 15.00
N CYS A 269 11.30 19.05 14.92
CA CYS A 269 11.06 18.37 13.63
C CYS A 269 10.11 19.18 12.73
N ALA A 270 9.18 19.93 13.33
CA ALA A 270 8.26 20.85 12.67
C ALA A 270 8.94 21.95 11.83
N ALA A 271 10.17 22.33 12.17
CA ALA A 271 10.90 23.39 11.47
C ALA A 271 11.37 22.97 10.06
N CYS A 272 11.52 21.66 9.82
CA CYS A 272 12.05 21.15 8.55
C CYS A 272 11.04 20.27 7.79
N HIS A 273 10.17 19.53 8.49
CA HIS A 273 9.30 18.52 7.89
C HIS A 273 7.84 18.92 7.89
N SER A 274 7.17 18.74 6.75
CA SER A 274 5.71 18.74 6.67
C SER A 274 5.13 17.42 7.20
N TYR A 275 4.05 17.48 7.97
CA TYR A 275 3.27 16.32 8.45
C TYR A 275 1.87 16.76 8.94
N PRO A 276 0.90 15.82 9.09
CA PRO A 276 -0.45 16.14 9.55
C PRO A 276 -0.48 16.87 10.89
N GLY A 277 -1.03 18.09 10.89
CA GLY A 277 -1.12 18.94 12.07
C GLY A 277 0.13 19.77 12.37
N ASN A 278 1.13 19.81 11.48
CA ASN A 278 2.20 20.80 11.56
C ASN A 278 1.69 22.17 11.07
N PRO A 279 1.74 23.23 11.89
CA PRO A 279 1.39 24.58 11.45
C PRO A 279 2.43 25.19 10.47
N ALA A 280 3.66 24.68 10.46
CA ALA A 280 4.71 25.12 9.56
C ALA A 280 4.72 24.30 8.26
N HIS A 281 4.51 24.95 7.12
CA HIS A 281 4.59 24.33 5.79
C HIS A 281 6.00 24.40 5.19
N LEU A 282 7.03 24.28 6.04
CA LEU A 282 8.42 24.34 5.59
C LEU A 282 8.81 23.00 4.94
N THR A 283 9.51 23.09 3.80
CA THR A 283 9.89 21.93 2.96
C THR A 283 11.41 21.85 2.79
N ILE A 284 12.13 21.89 3.91
CA ILE A 284 13.58 21.62 3.91
C ILE A 284 13.79 20.10 3.85
N GLY A 285 13.15 19.38 4.76
CA GLY A 285 13.08 17.92 4.77
C GLY A 285 11.91 17.38 3.94
N PRO A 286 11.87 16.06 3.71
CA PRO A 286 10.75 15.42 3.02
C PRO A 286 9.44 15.55 3.80
N ASP A 287 8.33 15.54 3.07
CA ASP A 287 6.98 15.45 3.64
C ASP A 287 6.72 14.05 4.20
N LEU A 288 6.43 13.99 5.50
CA LEU A 288 6.27 12.77 6.29
C LEU A 288 4.83 12.26 6.35
N THR A 289 3.89 12.90 5.64
CA THR A 289 2.46 12.58 5.70
C THR A 289 2.11 11.10 5.52
N TYR A 290 2.92 10.36 4.76
CA TYR A 290 2.75 8.92 4.54
C TYR A 290 3.98 8.10 4.94
N ALA A 291 4.83 8.62 5.85
CA ALA A 291 6.10 7.98 6.21
C ALA A 291 5.91 6.52 6.64
N GLY A 292 4.91 6.24 7.48
CA GLY A 292 4.59 4.89 7.96
C GLY A 292 3.89 3.99 6.95
N GLY A 293 3.39 4.55 5.85
CA GLY A 293 2.81 3.82 4.72
C GLY A 293 3.82 3.48 3.62
N LEU A 294 4.92 4.24 3.55
CA LEU A 294 5.98 4.11 2.54
C LEU A 294 7.20 3.34 3.05
N HIS A 295 7.57 3.55 4.31
CA HIS A 295 8.87 3.12 4.81
C HIS A 295 8.77 1.96 5.79
N ALA A 296 9.77 1.08 5.75
CA ALA A 296 9.93 0.03 6.74
C ALA A 296 10.26 0.63 8.12
N PRO A 297 9.81 0.01 9.24
CA PRO A 297 10.14 0.48 10.59
C PRO A 297 11.65 0.68 10.81
N ALA A 298 12.48 -0.26 10.35
CA ALA A 298 13.92 -0.19 10.46
C ALA A 298 14.52 1.04 9.74
N TYR A 299 13.97 1.43 8.59
CA TYR A 299 14.41 2.64 7.88
C TYR A 299 14.07 3.92 8.66
N LEU A 300 12.86 4.01 9.22
CA LEU A 300 12.45 5.16 10.01
C LEU A 300 13.26 5.27 11.30
N GLU A 301 13.54 4.15 11.95
CA GLU A 301 14.42 4.12 13.12
C GLU A 301 15.84 4.55 12.77
N ALA A 302 16.42 3.99 11.71
CA ALA A 302 17.75 4.36 11.24
C ALA A 302 17.82 5.84 10.85
N SER A 303 16.75 6.40 10.27
CA SER A 303 16.68 7.81 9.92
C SER A 303 16.69 8.71 11.17
N LEU A 304 16.11 8.28 12.29
CA LEU A 304 16.19 9.01 13.56
C LEU A 304 17.57 8.91 14.21
N ARG A 305 18.26 7.77 14.10
CA ARG A 305 19.57 7.53 14.75
C ARG A 305 20.76 8.04 13.93
N GLU A 306 20.74 7.75 12.64
CA GLU A 306 21.87 7.90 11.71
C GLU A 306 21.37 8.50 10.38
N PRO A 307 20.87 9.75 10.38
CA PRO A 307 20.25 10.36 9.22
C PRO A 307 21.14 10.47 7.97
N SER A 308 22.47 10.48 8.14
CA SER A 308 23.43 10.48 7.04
C SER A 308 23.64 9.10 6.40
N LYS A 309 23.11 8.01 6.98
CA LYS A 309 23.23 6.65 6.43
C LYS A 309 22.52 6.54 5.08
N ILE A 310 21.33 7.13 4.95
CA ILE A 310 20.57 7.16 3.70
C ILE A 310 20.07 8.58 3.45
N VAL A 311 20.76 9.28 2.55
CA VAL A 311 20.37 10.62 2.11
C VAL A 311 19.71 10.55 0.74
N VAL A 312 18.40 10.83 0.69
CA VAL A 312 17.65 10.92 -0.56
C VAL A 312 17.90 12.28 -1.24
N PRO A 313 17.87 12.35 -2.59
CA PRO A 313 18.05 13.63 -3.28
C PRO A 313 16.99 14.65 -2.90
N CYS A 314 17.45 15.82 -2.48
CA CYS A 314 16.65 16.96 -2.05
C CYS A 314 17.50 18.22 -2.26
N ARG A 315 16.85 19.39 -2.44
CA ARG A 315 17.60 20.62 -2.78
C ARG A 315 18.42 21.19 -1.62
N ALA A 316 18.00 20.96 -0.37
CA ALA A 316 18.58 21.63 0.79
C ALA A 316 18.61 20.75 2.05
N CYS A 317 18.58 19.42 1.93
CA CYS A 317 18.55 18.52 3.09
C CYS A 317 19.88 17.78 3.36
N PHE A 318 20.95 18.09 2.61
CA PHE A 318 22.30 17.58 2.88
C PHE A 318 23.37 18.58 2.44
N VAL A 319 24.57 18.38 2.97
CA VAL A 319 25.81 19.00 2.49
C VAL A 319 26.74 17.92 1.94
N GLU A 320 27.56 18.26 0.95
CA GLU A 320 28.60 17.36 0.46
C GLU A 320 29.92 17.67 1.18
N GLN A 321 30.47 16.64 1.84
CA GLN A 321 31.74 16.73 2.56
C GLN A 321 32.57 15.49 2.22
N ASN A 322 33.80 15.67 1.72
CA ASN A 322 34.70 14.58 1.34
C ASN A 322 34.07 13.54 0.38
N GLY A 323 33.21 13.97 -0.54
CA GLY A 323 32.52 13.08 -1.49
C GLY A 323 31.38 12.25 -0.87
N GLN A 324 31.01 12.52 0.37
CA GLN A 324 29.85 11.93 1.05
C GLN A 324 28.75 12.96 1.26
N ARG A 325 27.50 12.51 1.19
CA ARG A 325 26.34 13.34 1.55
C ARG A 325 26.09 13.21 3.05
N ILE A 326 26.16 14.34 3.74
CA ILE A 326 25.89 14.43 5.17
C ILE A 326 24.52 15.11 5.33
N SER A 327 23.58 14.42 5.97
CA SER A 327 22.25 14.98 6.21
C SER A 327 22.36 16.21 7.12
N ILE A 328 21.59 17.25 6.81
CA ILE A 328 21.45 18.38 7.73
C ILE A 328 20.49 18.06 8.88
N MET A 329 19.67 17.01 8.74
CA MET A 329 18.88 16.51 9.85
C MET A 329 19.85 15.90 10.86
N PRO A 330 19.95 16.44 12.08
CA PRO A 330 20.84 15.87 13.07
C PRO A 330 20.32 14.52 13.56
N PRO A 331 21.18 13.63 14.08
CA PRO A 331 20.74 12.50 14.89
C PRO A 331 19.78 12.97 15.98
N PHE A 332 18.71 12.21 16.22
CA PHE A 332 17.74 12.54 17.25
C PHE A 332 18.36 12.40 18.65
N GLU A 333 18.41 13.51 19.39
CA GLU A 333 18.88 13.55 20.77
C GLU A 333 17.68 13.37 21.74
N GLY A 334 17.62 12.22 22.40
CA GLY A 334 16.58 11.90 23.37
C GLY A 334 16.70 10.48 23.90
N SER A 335 15.82 10.13 24.84
CA SER A 335 15.82 8.78 25.41
C SER A 335 15.37 7.72 24.39
N ASP A 336 15.69 6.45 24.63
CA ASP A 336 15.18 5.34 23.83
C ASP A 336 13.65 5.31 23.77
N LYS A 337 13.01 5.71 24.88
CA LYS A 337 11.56 5.87 24.96
C LYS A 337 11.04 6.97 24.05
N ASP A 338 11.72 8.12 24.01
CA ASP A 338 11.33 9.24 23.13
C ASP A 338 11.39 8.81 21.66
N ARG A 339 12.46 8.09 21.29
CA ARG A 339 12.63 7.58 19.94
C ARG A 339 11.59 6.52 19.57
N ALA A 340 11.27 5.61 20.49
CA ALA A 340 10.21 4.61 20.28
C ALA A 340 8.81 5.26 20.12
N ASP A 341 8.52 6.30 20.90
CA ASP A 341 7.28 7.07 20.77
C ASP A 341 7.22 7.82 19.43
N LEU A 342 8.32 8.47 19.01
CA LEU A 342 8.44 9.11 17.69
C LEU A 342 8.26 8.12 16.54
N LEU A 343 8.96 6.98 16.59
CA LEU A 343 8.81 5.92 15.60
C LEU A 343 7.36 5.44 15.50
N SER A 344 6.69 5.27 16.64
CA SER A 344 5.27 4.88 16.68
C SER A 344 4.37 5.92 16.02
N TYR A 345 4.65 7.21 16.23
CA TYR A 345 3.93 8.28 15.54
C TYR A 345 4.17 8.24 14.03
N LEU A 346 5.43 8.13 13.58
CA LEU A 346 5.76 8.06 12.15
C LEU A 346 5.11 6.85 11.48
N LEU A 347 5.12 5.69 12.14
CA LEU A 347 4.45 4.47 11.65
C LEU A 347 2.93 4.60 11.56
N SER A 348 2.33 5.50 12.34
CA SER A 348 0.89 5.80 12.26
C SER A 348 0.52 6.70 11.07
N LEU A 349 1.49 7.34 10.40
CA LEU A 349 1.27 8.22 9.25
C LEU A 349 1.05 7.39 7.98
N ARG A 350 -0.23 7.15 7.66
CA ARG A 350 -0.72 6.25 6.61
C ARG A 350 -1.99 6.78 5.97
#